data_AF-A0A964TZS7-F1
#
_entry.id   AF-A0A964TZS7-F1
#
_cell.length_a   1.000
_cell.length_b   1.000
_cell.length_c   1.000
_cell.angle_alpha   90.00
_cell.angle_beta   90.00
_cell.angle_gamma   90.00
#
_symmetry.space_group_name_H-M   'P 1'
#
loop_
_entity.id
_entity.type
_entity.pdbx_description
1 polymer ?
#
loop_
_entity_poly.entity_id
_entity_poly.type
_entity_poly.pdbx_seq_one_letter_code
_entity_poly.pdbx_strand_id
1 'polypeptide(L)'
;MTQFTSRRHLVLAAVVAILSAGPALAQTASHDDLRALRYYVQQNDTASIKAELRRLRASFPDWRPPSDLDDLLVAPPTQSVDEGAIWRLIERRDHAEARREIDRNRQAVAGWTPPADMMR
;
A
#
# COMPACT_ATOMS: atom_id res chain seq x y z
N MET A 1 -58.01 -34.97 24.25
CA MET A 1 -58.68 -35.26 22.96
C MET A 1 -57.93 -34.50 21.87
N THR A 2 -57.15 -35.18 21.01
CA THR A 2 -57.50 -35.46 19.58
C THR A 2 -57.54 -34.15 18.77
N GLN A 3 -56.50 -33.73 18.04
CA GLN A 3 -55.91 -34.23 16.78
C GLN A 3 -56.32 -33.39 15.55
N PHE A 4 -55.36 -33.21 14.64
CA PHE A 4 -55.41 -32.81 13.21
C PHE A 4 -55.94 -31.40 12.86
N THR A 5 -55.29 -30.60 11.99
CA THR A 5 -54.94 -30.96 10.60
C THR A 5 -53.72 -30.21 10.04
N SER A 6 -52.88 -30.99 9.35
CA SER A 6 -51.95 -30.66 8.25
C SER A 6 -52.54 -29.68 7.20
N ARG A 7 -51.83 -28.97 6.31
CA ARG A 7 -50.60 -29.25 5.53
C ARG A 7 -50.37 -28.05 4.56
N ARG A 8 -49.11 -27.70 4.27
CA ARG A 8 -48.48 -27.52 2.92
C ARG A 8 -47.48 -26.36 2.82
N HIS A 9 -46.23 -26.81 2.85
CA HIS A 9 -44.97 -26.31 2.28
C HIS A 9 -45.02 -25.08 1.36
N LEU A 10 -44.07 -24.16 1.57
CA LEU A 10 -43.30 -23.56 0.48
C LEU A 10 -41.95 -23.00 1.00
N VAL A 11 -40.91 -23.74 0.66
CA VAL A 11 -39.61 -23.30 0.13
C VAL A 11 -38.65 -22.53 1.04
N LEU A 12 -37.55 -23.25 1.35
CA LEU A 12 -36.20 -22.76 1.63
C LEU A 12 -35.84 -21.52 0.82
N ALA A 13 -35.24 -20.53 1.49
CA ALA A 13 -34.22 -19.70 0.87
C ALA A 13 -33.02 -19.64 1.82
N ALA A 14 -32.14 -20.63 1.70
CA ALA A 14 -30.79 -20.55 2.20
C ALA A 14 -30.11 -19.40 1.45
N VAL A 15 -29.85 -18.29 2.14
CA VAL A 15 -28.97 -17.24 1.63
C VAL A 15 -27.55 -17.80 1.70
N VAL A 16 -27.12 -18.38 0.57
CA VAL A 16 -25.72 -18.62 0.28
C VAL A 16 -25.06 -17.24 0.20
N ALA A 17 -24.31 -16.87 1.24
CA ALA A 17 -23.38 -15.75 1.17
C ALA A 17 -22.28 -16.13 0.16
N ILE A 18 -22.43 -15.63 -1.06
CA ILE A 18 -21.43 -15.74 -2.11
C ILE A 18 -20.19 -14.98 -1.63
N LEU A 19 -19.13 -15.72 -1.32
CA LEU A 19 -17.78 -15.20 -1.25
C LEU A 19 -17.44 -14.63 -2.63
N SER A 20 -17.49 -13.32 -2.76
CA SER A 20 -16.92 -12.61 -3.91
C SER A 20 -15.40 -12.77 -3.86
N ALA A 21 -14.90 -13.90 -4.38
CA ALA A 21 -13.53 -14.00 -4.85
C ALA A 21 -13.43 -13.14 -6.12
N GLY A 22 -13.22 -11.83 -5.94
CA GLY A 22 -12.77 -10.98 -7.03
C GLY A 22 -11.46 -11.53 -7.61
N PRO A 23 -11.13 -11.21 -8.88
CA PRO A 23 -9.87 -11.65 -9.45
C PRO A 23 -8.76 -11.07 -8.56
N ALA A 24 -8.00 -11.96 -7.91
CA ALA A 24 -6.77 -11.58 -7.24
C ALA A 24 -5.82 -11.11 -8.34
N LEU A 25 -5.84 -9.82 -8.65
CA LEU A 25 -4.70 -9.19 -9.31
C LEU A 25 -3.49 -9.59 -8.47
N ALA A 26 -2.49 -10.20 -9.11
CA ALA A 26 -1.25 -10.65 -8.49
C ALA A 26 -0.67 -9.55 -7.59
N GLN A 27 -1.01 -9.60 -6.31
CA GLN A 27 -0.64 -8.57 -5.34
C GLN A 27 0.80 -8.91 -4.94
N THR A 28 1.76 -8.13 -5.41
CA THR A 28 3.11 -8.16 -4.82
C THR A 28 3.04 -7.64 -3.39
N ALA A 29 3.90 -8.15 -2.50
CA ALA A 29 4.00 -7.66 -1.13
C ALA A 29 4.37 -6.17 -1.14
N SER A 30 3.57 -5.35 -0.46
CA SER A 30 3.84 -3.91 -0.29
C SER A 30 4.92 -3.67 0.77
N HIS A 31 5.44 -2.45 0.82
CA HIS A 31 6.38 -2.03 1.86
C HIS A 31 5.86 -2.27 3.29
N ASP A 32 4.55 -2.13 3.50
CA ASP A 32 3.91 -2.36 4.78
C ASP A 32 3.76 -3.84 5.09
N ASP A 33 3.45 -4.67 4.10
CA ASP A 33 3.44 -6.13 4.24
C ASP A 33 4.83 -6.67 4.66
N LEU A 34 5.89 -6.00 4.21
CA LEU A 34 7.28 -6.34 4.50
C LEU A 34 7.80 -5.77 5.83
N ARG A 35 6.98 -5.06 6.62
CA ARG A 35 7.40 -4.41 7.87
C ARG A 35 8.00 -5.40 8.88
N ALA A 36 7.34 -6.54 9.10
CA ALA A 36 7.82 -7.56 10.04
C ALA A 36 9.14 -8.17 9.58
N LEU A 37 9.24 -8.53 8.28
CA LEU A 37 10.46 -9.10 7.72
C LEU A 37 11.65 -8.15 7.90
N ARG A 38 11.48 -6.86 7.59
CA ARG A 38 12.52 -5.84 7.78
C ARG A 38 12.96 -5.70 9.23
N TYR A 39 12.01 -5.70 10.15
CA TYR A 39 12.34 -5.70 11.58
C TYR A 39 13.21 -6.90 11.95
N TYR A 40 12.89 -8.11 11.49
CA TYR A 40 13.70 -9.29 11.79
C TYR A 40 15.07 -9.30 11.12
N VAL A 41 15.17 -8.78 9.90
CA VAL A 41 16.45 -8.58 9.20
C VAL A 41 17.34 -7.62 9.98
N GLN A 42 16.81 -6.46 10.40
CA GLN A 42 17.54 -5.48 11.21
C GLN A 42 18.08 -6.07 12.52
N GLN A 43 17.32 -6.97 13.16
CA GLN A 43 17.72 -7.63 14.41
C GLN A 43 18.58 -8.88 14.20
N ASN A 44 18.86 -9.27 12.95
CA ASN A 44 19.51 -10.54 12.61
C ASN A 44 18.81 -11.78 13.22
N ASP A 45 17.48 -11.72 13.43
CA ASP A 45 16.69 -12.82 13.99
C ASP A 45 16.36 -13.85 12.90
N THR A 46 17.32 -14.74 12.64
CA THR A 46 17.23 -15.73 11.57
C THR A 46 16.04 -16.70 11.69
N ALA A 47 15.56 -16.98 12.91
CA ALA A 47 14.41 -17.84 13.12
C ALA A 47 13.13 -17.14 12.68
N SER A 48 12.96 -15.88 13.08
CA SER A 48 11.81 -15.05 12.70
C SER A 48 11.83 -14.69 11.22
N ILE A 49 12.99 -14.41 10.61
CA ILE A 49 13.14 -14.22 9.15
C ILE A 49 12.58 -15.41 8.38
N LYS A 50 12.97 -16.64 8.74
CA LYS A 50 12.51 -17.86 8.06
C LYS A 50 11.00 -18.06 8.22
N ALA A 51 10.44 -17.74 9.39
CA ALA A 51 9.01 -17.83 9.62
C ALA A 51 8.25 -16.83 8.74
N GLU A 52 8.69 -15.57 8.68
CA GLU A 52 8.02 -14.53 7.90
C GLU A 52 8.14 -14.75 6.39
N LEU A 53 9.28 -15.24 5.90
CA LEU A 53 9.43 -15.61 4.48
C LEU A 53 8.42 -16.70 4.06
N ARG A 54 8.11 -17.67 4.93
CA ARG A 54 7.08 -18.69 4.62
C ARG A 54 5.69 -18.08 4.57
N ARG A 55 5.36 -17.20 5.54
CA ARG A 55 4.08 -16.48 5.57
C ARG A 55 3.88 -15.64 4.30
N LEU A 56 4.90 -14.86 3.94
CA LEU A 56 4.86 -13.97 2.78
C LEU A 56 4.71 -14.77 1.48
N ARG A 57 5.45 -15.87 1.30
CA ARG A 57 5.28 -16.75 0.12
C ARG A 57 3.89 -17.36 0.02
N ALA A 58 3.27 -17.70 1.14
CA ALA A 58 1.89 -18.22 1.15
C ALA A 58 0.85 -17.14 0.83
N SER A 59 1.10 -15.88 1.21
CA SER A 59 0.17 -14.76 1.02
C SER A 59 0.36 -14.04 -0.32
N PHE A 60 1.59 -14.03 -0.84
CA PHE A 60 2.03 -13.29 -2.02
C PHE A 60 2.84 -14.23 -2.92
N PRO A 61 2.20 -15.17 -3.64
CA PRO A 61 2.89 -16.23 -4.40
C PRO A 61 3.78 -15.72 -5.53
N ASP A 62 3.48 -14.54 -6.08
CA ASP A 62 4.28 -13.91 -7.14
C ASP A 62 5.44 -13.06 -6.61
N TRP A 63 5.43 -12.73 -5.32
CA TRP A 63 6.50 -11.95 -4.70
C TRP A 63 7.74 -12.82 -4.51
N ARG A 64 8.87 -12.31 -5.00
CA ARG A 64 10.18 -12.93 -4.80
C ARG A 64 11.00 -12.05 -3.86
N PRO A 65 11.56 -12.61 -2.77
CA PRO A 65 12.47 -11.86 -1.92
C PRO A 65 13.72 -11.45 -2.71
N PRO A 66 14.35 -10.31 -2.38
CA PRO A 66 15.65 -9.95 -2.94
C PRO A 66 16.70 -10.99 -2.55
N SER A 67 17.77 -11.06 -3.35
CA SER A 67 18.89 -11.98 -3.10
C SER A 67 19.64 -11.63 -1.81
N ASP A 68 19.73 -10.34 -1.51
CA ASP A 68 20.21 -9.81 -0.25
C ASP A 68 19.01 -9.24 0.53
N LEU A 69 18.78 -9.72 1.75
CA LEU A 69 17.67 -9.22 2.56
C LEU A 69 17.97 -7.85 3.16
N ASP A 70 19.24 -7.43 3.22
CA ASP A 70 19.61 -6.09 3.68
C ASP A 70 19.12 -5.01 2.70
N ASP A 71 18.87 -5.36 1.43
CA ASP A 71 18.22 -4.48 0.45
C ASP A 71 16.82 -4.03 0.91
N LEU A 72 16.16 -4.82 1.77
CA LEU A 72 14.85 -4.44 2.34
C LEU A 72 14.99 -3.29 3.36
N LEU A 73 16.17 -3.07 3.93
CA LEU A 73 16.41 -2.01 4.91
C LEU A 73 16.69 -0.66 4.24
N VAL A 74 17.04 -0.66 2.96
CA VAL A 74 17.17 0.56 2.17
C VAL A 74 15.78 1.17 2.06
N ALA A 75 15.61 2.37 2.59
CA ALA A 75 14.38 3.12 2.38
C ALA A 75 14.16 3.26 0.86
N PRO A 76 12.94 2.98 0.34
CA PRO A 76 12.66 3.23 -1.05
C PRO A 76 13.01 4.69 -1.35
N PRO A 77 13.58 5.01 -2.52
CA PRO A 77 13.97 6.37 -2.84
C PRO A 77 12.75 7.28 -2.64
N THR A 78 12.81 8.14 -1.64
CA THR A 78 11.82 9.21 -1.49
C THR A 78 12.09 10.14 -2.65
N GLN A 79 11.13 10.25 -3.58
CA GLN A 79 11.18 11.37 -4.51
C GLN A 79 11.20 12.63 -3.65
N SER A 80 12.24 13.44 -3.78
CA SER A 80 12.34 14.74 -3.12
C SER A 80 12.04 15.82 -4.14
N VAL A 81 11.44 16.92 -3.66
CA VAL A 81 11.17 18.07 -4.50
C VAL A 81 12.41 18.97 -4.52
N ASP A 82 12.84 19.38 -5.71
CA ASP A 82 13.83 20.45 -5.86
C ASP A 82 13.15 21.81 -5.62
N GLU A 83 13.02 22.17 -4.35
CA GLU A 83 12.45 23.46 -3.94
C GLU A 83 13.27 24.65 -4.47
N GLY A 84 14.58 24.49 -4.68
CA GLY A 84 15.44 25.53 -5.23
C GLY A 84 15.10 25.88 -6.68
N ALA A 85 14.66 24.91 -7.49
CA ALA A 85 14.11 25.18 -8.81
C ALA A 85 12.84 26.04 -8.76
N ILE A 86 11.95 25.76 -7.79
CA ILE A 86 10.70 26.50 -7.59
C ILE A 86 11.00 27.93 -7.10
N TRP A 87 11.92 28.09 -6.15
CA TRP A 87 12.33 29.41 -5.66
C TRP A 87 12.91 30.30 -6.76
N ARG A 88 13.76 29.74 -7.64
CA ARG A 88 14.30 30.49 -8.78
C ARG A 88 13.19 30.97 -9.74
N LEU A 89 12.08 30.25 -9.88
CA LEU A 89 10.93 30.71 -10.67
C LEU A 89 10.26 31.91 -10.00
N ILE A 90 10.06 31.84 -8.68
CA ILE A 90 9.48 32.92 -7.87
C ILE A 90 10.36 34.18 -7.94
N GLU A 91 11.68 34.04 -7.78
CA GLU A 91 12.64 35.15 -7.86
C GLU A 91 12.60 35.87 -9.20
N ARG A 92 12.39 35.14 -10.30
CA ARG A 92 12.24 35.69 -11.65
C ARG A 92 10.84 36.25 -11.93
N ARG A 93 9.95 36.31 -10.93
CA ARG A 93 8.54 36.71 -11.06
C ARG A 93 7.70 35.77 -11.94
N ASP A 94 8.19 34.56 -12.22
CA ASP A 94 7.44 33.54 -12.99
C ASP A 94 6.56 32.71 -12.05
N HIS A 95 5.57 33.38 -11.45
CA HIS A 95 4.67 32.76 -10.47
C HIS A 95 3.75 31.71 -11.11
N ALA A 96 3.47 31.82 -12.41
CA ALA A 96 2.64 30.87 -13.14
C ALA A 96 3.35 29.51 -13.30
N GLU A 97 4.63 29.51 -13.70
CA GLU A 97 5.41 28.26 -13.76
C GLU A 97 5.71 27.72 -12.36
N ALA A 98 6.01 28.58 -11.39
CA ALA A 98 6.19 28.14 -10.00
C ALA A 98 4.94 27.40 -9.47
N ARG A 99 3.74 27.92 -9.75
CA ARG A 99 2.48 27.26 -9.36
C ARG A 99 2.32 25.91 -10.05
N ARG A 100 2.62 25.82 -11.35
CA ARG A 100 2.58 24.55 -12.10
C ARG A 100 3.54 23.52 -11.51
N GLU A 101 4.77 23.90 -11.17
CA GLU A 101 5.73 22.99 -10.53
C GLU A 101 5.25 22.52 -9.16
N ILE A 102 4.69 23.43 -8.34
CA ILE A 102 4.13 23.05 -7.04
C ILE A 102 3.01 22.01 -7.21
N ASP A 103 2.10 22.20 -8.16
CA ASP A 103 0.99 21.28 -8.35
C ASP A 103 1.45 19.92 -8.91
N ARG A 104 2.46 19.92 -9.80
CA ARG A 104 3.13 18.68 -10.26
C ARG A 104 3.75 17.92 -9.09
N ASN A 105 4.52 18.62 -8.26
CA ASN A 105 5.23 17.99 -7.14
C ASN A 105 4.28 17.49 -6.04
N ARG A 106 3.15 18.16 -5.79
CA ARG A 106 2.09 17.66 -4.89
C ARG A 106 1.48 16.34 -5.35
N GLN A 107 1.41 16.12 -6.66
CA GLN A 107 0.87 14.88 -7.23
C GLN A 107 1.93 13.77 -7.27
N ALA A 108 3.18 14.13 -7.56
CA ALA A 108 4.28 13.17 -7.70
C ALA A 108 4.85 12.71 -6.36
N VAL A 109 4.97 13.61 -5.39
CA VAL A 109 5.68 13.35 -4.12
C VAL A 109 4.70 13.25 -2.96
N ALA A 110 4.38 12.01 -2.58
CA ALA A 110 3.50 11.75 -1.46
C ALA A 110 4.05 12.33 -0.15
N GLY A 111 3.22 13.09 0.56
CA GLY A 111 3.56 13.71 1.84
C GLY A 111 4.32 15.02 1.75
N TRP A 112 4.77 15.45 0.57
CA TRP A 112 5.34 16.78 0.40
C TRP A 112 4.25 17.86 0.39
N THR A 113 4.50 18.96 1.10
CA THR A 113 3.66 20.15 1.12
C THR A 113 4.55 21.36 0.87
N PRO A 114 4.20 22.27 -0.06
CA PRO A 114 5.03 23.44 -0.32
C PRO A 114 5.06 24.35 0.92
N PRO A 115 6.23 24.97 1.22
CA PRO A 115 6.34 26.00 2.24
C PRO A 115 5.32 27.14 2.00
N ALA A 116 4.79 27.71 3.09
CA ALA A 116 3.82 28.80 3.01
C ALA A 116 4.34 30.01 2.22
N ASP A 117 5.65 30.26 2.27
CA ASP A 117 6.28 31.36 1.55
C ASP A 117 6.26 31.18 0.02
N MET A 118 6.22 29.93 -0.48
CA MET A 118 6.01 29.65 -1.91
C MET A 118 4.57 29.91 -2.37
N MET A 119 3.66 30.09 -1.42
CA MET A 119 2.23 30.27 -1.67
C MET A 119 1.79 31.74 -1.61
N ARG A 120 2.69 32.68 -1.28
CA ARG A 120 2.40 34.11 -1.20
C ARG A 120 2.24 34.76 -2.58
#